data_AF-A0A495VBR2-F1
#
_entry.id   AF-A0A495VBR2-F1
#
_cell.length_a   1.000
_cell.length_b   1.000
_cell.length_c   1.000
_cell.angle_alpha   90.00
_cell.angle_beta   90.00
_cell.angle_gamma   90.00
#
_symmetry.space_group_name_H-M   'P 1'
#
loop_
_entity.id
_entity.type
_entity.pdbx_description
1 polymer ?
#
loop_
_entity_poly.entity_id
_entity_poly.type
_entity_poly.pdbx_seq_one_letter_code
_entity_poly.pdbx_strand_id
1 'polypeptide(L)'
;MSKSNYALSTPESILAAARRAAKRDGVSLNQFINTALAEKVAALATEEVFTHRAARADRARFLDVLERLGRESPRTGDELDID
;
A
#
# COMPACT_ATOMS: atom_id res chain seq x y z
N MET A 1 12.51 22.79 -11.21
CA MET A 1 13.07 21.72 -10.37
C MET A 1 14.41 21.30 -10.96
N SER A 2 15.48 21.28 -10.17
CA SER A 2 16.78 20.78 -10.63
C SER A 2 16.68 19.27 -10.86
N LYS A 3 17.02 18.79 -12.07
CA LYS A 3 17.13 17.35 -12.35
C LYS A 3 18.45 16.85 -11.77
N SER A 4 18.41 16.24 -10.58
CA SER A 4 19.55 15.48 -10.07
C SER A 4 19.57 14.11 -10.76
N ASN A 5 20.71 13.76 -11.34
CA ASN A 5 20.93 12.42 -11.90
C ASN A 5 21.57 11.55 -10.81
N TYR A 6 20.94 10.44 -10.45
CA TYR A 6 21.44 9.51 -9.44
C TYR A 6 21.95 8.23 -10.12
N ALA A 7 23.24 7.94 -9.97
CA ALA A 7 23.81 6.69 -10.46
C ALA A 7 23.40 5.53 -9.56
N LEU A 8 22.50 4.68 -10.03
CA LEU A 8 22.04 3.50 -9.31
C LEU A 8 22.92 2.28 -9.65
N SER A 9 23.55 1.70 -8.64
CA SER A 9 24.19 0.38 -8.76
C SER A 9 23.18 -0.72 -8.42
N THR A 10 23.02 -1.71 -9.28
CA THR A 10 22.00 -2.76 -9.11
C THR A 10 22.45 -4.04 -9.82
N PRO A 11 22.18 -5.23 -9.25
CA PRO A 11 22.48 -6.49 -9.91
C PRO A 11 21.82 -6.60 -11.29
N GLU A 12 22.51 -7.20 -12.26
CA GLU A 12 22.03 -7.32 -13.65
C GLU A 12 20.66 -8.01 -13.74
N SER A 13 20.41 -9.01 -12.89
CA SER A 13 19.13 -9.74 -12.84
C SER A 13 17.95 -8.82 -12.51
N ILE A 14 18.14 -7.87 -11.59
CA ILE A 14 17.12 -6.89 -11.18
C ILE A 14 16.94 -5.84 -12.27
N LEU A 15 18.04 -5.34 -12.85
CA LEU A 15 17.97 -4.39 -13.95
C LEU A 15 17.22 -4.98 -15.14
N ALA A 16 17.47 -6.25 -15.48
CA ALA A 16 16.77 -6.96 -16.53
C ALA A 16 15.26 -7.12 -16.21
N ALA A 17 14.91 -7.41 -14.96
CA ALA A 17 13.51 -7.49 -14.53
C ALA A 17 12.79 -6.13 -14.64
N ALA A 18 13.43 -5.06 -14.19
CA ALA A 18 12.90 -3.70 -14.30
C ALA A 18 12.70 -3.27 -15.76
N ARG A 19 13.65 -3.61 -16.65
CA ARG A 19 13.51 -3.35 -18.10
C ARG A 19 12.32 -4.10 -18.70
N ARG A 20 12.12 -5.37 -18.33
CA ARG A 20 10.96 -6.14 -18.80
C ARG A 20 9.65 -5.52 -18.31
N ALA A 21 9.60 -5.07 -17.05
CA ALA A 21 8.44 -4.40 -16.49
C ALA A 21 8.15 -3.07 -17.19
N ALA A 22 9.14 -2.18 -17.30
CA ALA A 22 9.01 -0.92 -18.02
C ALA A 22 8.53 -1.11 -19.47
N LYS A 23 9.03 -2.13 -20.17
CA LYS A 23 8.59 -2.47 -21.53
C LYS A 23 7.14 -2.93 -21.58
N ARG A 24 6.67 -3.75 -20.63
CA ARG A 24 5.25 -4.17 -20.55
C ARG A 24 4.34 -2.97 -20.31
N ASP A 25 4.79 -2.03 -19.49
CA ASP A 25 4.01 -0.85 -19.10
C ASP A 25 4.14 0.29 -20.12
N GLY A 26 4.95 0.12 -21.17
CA GLY A 26 5.13 1.12 -22.24
C GLY A 26 5.87 2.39 -21.81
N VAL A 27 6.65 2.34 -20.73
CA VAL A 27 7.35 3.50 -20.15
C VAL A 27 8.87 3.35 -20.23
N SER A 28 9.58 4.47 -20.09
CA SER A 28 11.05 4.42 -19.95
C SER A 28 11.46 3.76 -18.63
N LEU A 29 12.65 3.15 -18.59
CA LEU A 29 13.19 2.56 -17.37
C LEU A 29 13.27 3.58 -16.22
N ASN A 30 13.69 4.82 -16.49
CA ASN A 30 13.79 5.85 -15.47
C ASN A 30 12.41 6.23 -14.91
N GLN A 31 11.39 6.32 -15.78
CA GLN A 31 10.03 6.58 -15.33
C GLN A 31 9.49 5.43 -14.48
N PHE A 32 9.74 4.19 -14.90
CA PHE A 32 9.39 3.00 -14.12
C PHE A 32 10.04 3.04 -12.73
N ILE A 33 11.35 3.26 -12.66
CA ILE A 33 12.10 3.34 -11.40
C ILE A 33 11.57 4.47 -10.50
N ASN A 34 11.33 5.66 -11.06
CA ASN A 34 10.81 6.79 -10.29
C ASN A 34 9.41 6.51 -9.74
N THR A 35 8.56 5.83 -10.51
CA THR A 35 7.21 5.45 -10.09
C THR A 35 7.28 4.43 -8.96
N ALA A 36 8.06 3.36 -9.14
CA ALA A 36 8.28 2.34 -8.11
C ALA A 36 8.88 2.93 -6.82
N LEU A 37 9.79 3.91 -6.94
CA LEU A 37 10.34 4.61 -5.80
C LEU A 37 9.27 5.44 -5.07
N ALA A 38 8.45 6.18 -5.81
CA ALA A 38 7.35 6.95 -5.23
C ALA A 38 6.35 6.03 -4.51
N GLU A 39 6.00 4.88 -5.11
CA GLU A 39 5.14 3.87 -4.50
C GLU A 39 5.76 3.31 -3.21
N LYS A 40 7.05 2.95 -3.22
CA LYS A 40 7.71 2.43 -2.00
C LYS A 40 7.74 3.48 -0.89
N VAL A 41 8.03 4.73 -1.22
CA VAL A 41 8.00 5.84 -0.26
C VAL A 41 6.59 6.04 0.31
N ALA A 42 5.56 6.02 -0.55
CA ALA A 42 4.18 6.14 -0.10
C ALA A 42 3.75 4.97 0.80
N ALA A 43 4.18 3.75 0.47
CA ALA A 43 3.90 2.56 1.28
C ALA A 43 4.53 2.67 2.67
N LEU A 44 5.81 3.07 2.76
CA LEU A 44 6.50 3.27 4.04
C LEU A 44 5.86 4.38 4.89
N ALA A 45 5.50 5.51 4.27
CA ALA A 45 4.80 6.58 4.97
C ALA A 45 3.42 6.14 5.47
N THR A 46 2.72 5.31 4.70
CA THR A 46 1.41 4.77 5.06
C THR A 46 1.53 3.80 6.24
N GLU A 47 2.54 2.93 6.25
CA GLU A 47 2.86 2.03 7.37
C GLU A 47 3.08 2.80 8.68
N GLU A 48 3.83 3.90 8.62
CA GLU A 48 4.07 4.78 9.78
C GLU A 48 2.77 5.39 10.30
N VAL A 49 1.90 5.88 9.41
CA VAL A 49 0.58 6.41 9.78
C VAL A 49 -0.28 5.36 10.49
N PHE A 50 -0.34 4.13 9.96
CA PHE A 50 -1.09 3.05 10.58
C PHE A 50 -0.52 2.67 11.94
N THR A 51 0.81 2.58 12.06
CA THR A 51 1.48 2.27 13.32
C THR A 51 1.15 3.30 14.40
N HIS A 52 1.25 4.60 14.09
CA HIS A 52 0.90 5.67 15.03
C HIS A 52 -0.60 5.74 15.37
N ARG A 53 -1.47 5.34 14.45
CA ARG A 53 -2.92 5.24 14.73
C ARG A 53 -3.23 4.04 15.61
N ALA A 54 -2.65 2.88 15.32
CA ALA A 54 -2.81 1.67 16.11
C ALA A 54 -2.33 1.84 17.55
N ALA A 55 -1.21 2.55 17.76
CA ALA A 55 -0.70 2.87 19.10
C ALA A 55 -1.66 3.69 19.97
N ARG A 56 -2.62 4.41 19.35
CA ARG A 56 -3.66 5.20 20.02
C ARG A 56 -5.01 4.51 20.03
N ALA A 57 -5.11 3.29 19.51
CA ALA A 57 -6.37 2.58 19.42
C ALA A 57 -6.81 2.09 20.80
N ASP A 58 -8.08 2.35 21.12
CA ASP A 58 -8.74 1.78 22.29
C ASP A 58 -9.74 0.72 21.82
N ARG A 59 -9.35 -0.55 21.97
CA ARG A 59 -10.16 -1.69 21.53
C ARG A 59 -11.46 -1.81 22.35
N ALA A 60 -11.44 -1.47 23.63
CA ALA A 60 -12.62 -1.57 24.48
C ALA A 60 -13.66 -0.52 24.06
N ARG A 61 -13.21 0.73 23.85
CA ARG A 61 -14.07 1.79 23.31
C ARG A 61 -14.60 1.48 21.92
N PHE A 62 -13.78 0.87 21.05
CA PHE A 62 -14.23 0.44 19.73
C PHE A 62 -15.39 -0.57 19.82
N LEU A 63 -15.27 -1.59 20.68
CA LEU A 63 -16.32 -2.59 20.88
C LEU A 63 -17.58 -2.00 21.52
N ASP A 64 -17.46 -1.13 22.52
CA ASP A 64 -18.62 -0.43 23.12
C ASP A 64 -19.39 0.39 22.08
N VAL A 65 -18.71 1.04 21.13
CA VAL A 65 -19.38 1.74 20.02
C VAL A 65 -20.09 0.75 19.10
N LEU A 66 -19.46 -0.38 18.76
CA LEU A 66 -20.08 -1.39 17.91
C LEU A 66 -21.31 -2.04 18.55
N GLU A 67 -21.31 -2.29 19.86
CA GLU A 67 -22.45 -2.85 20.58
C GLU A 67 -23.69 -1.94 20.58
N ARG A 68 -23.48 -0.63 20.41
CA ARG A 68 -24.56 0.36 20.27
C ARG A 68 -25.15 0.41 18.87
N LEU A 69 -24.46 -0.14 17.87
CA LEU A 69 -25.01 -0.22 16.52
C LEU A 69 -26.18 -1.20 16.50
N GLY A 70 -27.17 -0.92 15.64
CA GLY A 70 -28.41 -1.68 15.58
C GLY A 70 -28.16 -3.16 15.33
N ARG A 71 -29.02 -4.02 15.90
CA ARG A 71 -29.02 -5.47 15.68
C ARG A 71 -29.72 -5.88 14.38
N GLU A 72 -29.62 -5.03 13.36
CA GLU A 72 -30.19 -5.35 12.05
C GLU A 72 -29.48 -6.59 11.51
N SER A 73 -30.24 -7.52 10.94
CA SER A 73 -29.66 -8.68 10.28
C SER A 73 -28.76 -8.24 9.12
N PRO A 74 -27.74 -9.03 8.75
CA PRO A 74 -26.95 -8.77 7.56
C PRO A 74 -27.87 -8.56 6.35
N ARG A 75 -27.48 -7.66 5.46
CA ARG A 75 -28.19 -7.46 4.20
C ARG A 75 -27.95 -8.68 3.30
N THR A 76 -28.81 -8.87 2.31
CA THR A 76 -28.60 -9.91 1.30
C THR A 76 -27.22 -9.74 0.63
N GLY A 77 -26.37 -10.76 0.76
CA GLY A 77 -24.97 -10.78 0.31
C GLY A 77 -23.92 -10.47 1.39
N ASP A 78 -24.32 -9.99 2.58
CA ASP A 78 -23.45 -9.74 3.74
C ASP A 78 -23.51 -10.88 4.76
N GLU A 79 -24.20 -11.98 4.45
CA GLU A 79 -24.26 -13.15 5.32
C GLU A 79 -22.86 -13.77 5.46
N LEU A 80 -22.52 -14.23 6.67
CA LEU A 80 -21.33 -15.06 6.86
C LEU A 80 -21.59 -16.42 6.21
N ASP A 81 -20.67 -16.90 5.38
CA ASP A 81 -20.65 -18.32 5.00
C ASP A 81 -20.36 -19.13 6.27
N ILE A 82 -21.39 -19.80 6.77
CA ILE A 82 -21.30 -20.68 7.93
C ILE A 82 -21.07 -22.10 7.42
N ASP A 83 -19.80 -22.50 7.33
CA ASP A 83 -19.37 -23.91 7.28
C ASP A 83 -19.03 -24.41 8.71
#